data_AF-A0A829MI76-F1
#
_entry.id   AF-A0A829MI76-F1
#
_cell.length_a   1.000
_cell.length_b   1.000
_cell.length_c   1.000
_cell.angle_alpha   90.00
_cell.angle_beta   90.00
_cell.angle_gamma   90.00
#
_symmetry.space_group_name_H-M   'P 1'
#
loop_
_entity.id
_entity.type
_entity.pdbx_description
1 polymer ?
#
loop_
_entity_poly.entity_id
_entity_poly.type
_entity_poly.pdbx_seq_one_letter_code
_entity_poly.pdbx_strand_id
1 'polypeptide(L)'
;MTISTPTIHKGLAGVVVDTTAISKVVPETNSLTYRGYPVQDLAMQCSFEQVAYLLWHGELPNEGELALFNQRERAQRRLDRSLMALLAKLPETCHPMDVVRTAISYLGAEDPSEDDNTPDANYAKSLRMFAVLPTIVASDMRRRRGLDPIQPHSHLGYSANFLRMCFGEIPDPAIVKAFEQSMILYAEHSFNASTFAARVVTSTQSDIYSAVTAAIGALKGSLHGGANEAVMHDMLEIGDASKASEWLQSKRSRKEKIMGFGHRVYKNGDSRVPTMRAALEDVARVRDGGQWLEIYKVLESEMDAATGIKPNLDFPTGPAYYLMGFDIPCFTPIFVMSRITGWTAHIMEQAAANALIRPLSEYSGKPQRTLAC
;
A
#
# COMPACT_ATOMS: atom_id res chain seq x y z
N MET A 1 -10.95 44.23 19.28
CA MET A 1 -10.73 43.24 18.20
C MET A 1 -11.50 41.99 18.59
N THR A 2 -12.52 41.62 17.84
CA THR A 2 -13.26 40.38 18.04
C THR A 2 -12.34 39.21 17.70
N ILE A 3 -11.97 38.41 18.71
CA ILE A 3 -11.18 37.20 18.52
C ILE A 3 -12.11 36.18 17.84
N SER A 4 -11.91 35.92 16.56
CA SER A 4 -12.67 34.89 15.86
C SER A 4 -12.22 33.52 16.34
N THR A 5 -13.16 32.67 16.76
CA THR A 5 -12.88 31.26 17.04
C THR A 5 -12.34 30.60 15.76
N PRO A 6 -11.16 29.93 15.80
CA PRO A 6 -10.62 29.27 14.63
C PRO A 6 -11.53 28.11 14.18
N THR A 7 -11.53 27.81 12.88
CA THR A 7 -12.22 26.62 12.36
C THR A 7 -11.33 25.38 12.56
N ILE A 8 -11.83 24.37 13.29
CA ILE A 8 -11.11 23.11 13.51
C ILE A 8 -11.35 22.16 12.32
N HIS A 9 -10.30 21.90 11.53
CA HIS A 9 -10.34 20.94 10.44
C HIS A 9 -9.94 19.52 10.88
N LYS A 10 -10.82 18.85 11.65
CA LYS A 10 -10.52 17.52 12.22
C LYS A 10 -10.24 16.47 11.14
N GLY A 11 -9.07 15.84 11.21
CA GLY A 11 -8.63 14.82 10.24
C GLY A 11 -8.45 15.36 8.82
N LEU A 12 -8.28 16.69 8.68
CA LEU A 12 -8.10 17.41 7.41
C LEU A 12 -9.20 17.12 6.38
N ALA A 13 -10.42 16.83 6.85
CA ALA A 13 -11.54 16.52 5.97
C ALA A 13 -11.91 17.75 5.11
N GLY A 14 -11.82 17.58 3.79
CA GLY A 14 -12.13 18.63 2.82
C GLY A 14 -11.08 19.73 2.69
N VAL A 15 -9.92 19.60 3.36
CA VAL A 15 -8.82 20.57 3.26
C VAL A 15 -7.91 20.18 2.10
N VAL A 16 -7.74 21.09 1.15
CA VAL A 16 -6.68 21.00 0.13
C VAL A 16 -5.39 21.49 0.77
N VAL A 17 -4.43 20.59 0.96
CA VAL A 17 -3.18 20.88 1.70
C VAL A 17 -2.01 21.25 0.79
N ASP A 18 -2.06 20.86 -0.48
CA ASP A 18 -1.03 21.13 -1.48
C ASP A 18 -1.57 20.80 -2.89
N THR A 19 -0.77 21.05 -3.92
CA THR A 19 -0.97 20.55 -5.29
C THR A 19 -0.10 19.32 -5.56
N THR A 20 -0.48 18.51 -6.56
CA THR A 20 0.33 17.38 -7.00
C THR A 20 0.10 17.10 -8.49
N ALA A 21 1.15 16.65 -9.18
CA ALA A 21 1.11 16.23 -10.58
C ALA A 21 1.15 14.70 -10.74
N ILE A 22 1.10 13.93 -9.64
CA ILE A 22 1.31 12.47 -9.65
C ILE A 22 0.03 11.71 -9.98
N SER A 23 -1.05 11.99 -9.26
CA SER A 23 -2.31 11.30 -9.44
C SER A 23 -3.51 12.20 -9.15
N LYS A 24 -4.66 11.82 -9.70
CA LYS A 24 -5.95 12.48 -9.43
C LYS A 24 -7.08 11.45 -9.50
N VAL A 25 -8.00 11.54 -8.54
CA VAL A 25 -9.34 10.95 -8.68
C VAL A 25 -10.20 11.97 -9.41
N VAL A 26 -10.56 11.67 -10.65
CA VAL A 26 -11.38 12.51 -11.52
C VAL A 26 -12.84 12.35 -11.10
N PRO A 27 -13.48 13.37 -10.49
CA PRO A 27 -14.82 13.23 -9.92
C PRO A 27 -15.89 12.92 -10.98
N GLU A 28 -15.75 13.47 -12.19
CA GLU A 28 -16.74 13.38 -13.27
C GLU A 28 -16.87 11.96 -13.81
N THR A 29 -15.77 11.22 -13.84
CA THR A 29 -15.71 9.84 -14.37
C THR A 29 -15.53 8.79 -13.27
N ASN A 30 -15.43 9.23 -12.01
CA ASN A 30 -15.02 8.40 -10.87
C ASN A 30 -13.80 7.53 -11.21
N SER A 31 -12.80 8.11 -11.88
CA SER A 31 -11.61 7.39 -12.36
C SER A 31 -10.34 7.91 -11.70
N LEU A 32 -9.54 7.00 -11.16
CA LEU A 32 -8.18 7.30 -10.72
C LEU A 32 -7.25 7.34 -11.93
N THR A 33 -6.44 8.38 -12.00
CA THR A 33 -5.41 8.54 -13.03
C THR A 33 -4.02 8.62 -12.41
N TYR A 34 -3.04 7.98 -13.04
CA TYR A 34 -1.62 8.14 -12.75
C TYR A 34 -0.98 8.90 -13.90
N ARG A 35 -0.46 10.10 -13.61
CA ARG A 35 0.11 11.02 -14.62
C ARG A 35 -0.83 11.22 -15.84
N GLY A 36 -2.14 11.27 -15.58
CA GLY A 36 -3.17 11.43 -16.61
C GLY A 36 -3.73 10.14 -17.22
N TYR A 37 -3.05 9.00 -17.08
CA TYR A 37 -3.52 7.71 -17.61
C TYR A 37 -4.51 7.03 -16.65
N PRO A 38 -5.68 6.55 -17.10
CA PRO A 38 -6.61 5.81 -16.26
C PRO A 38 -5.98 4.54 -15.70
N VAL A 39 -6.14 4.34 -14.40
CA VAL A 39 -5.53 3.19 -13.70
C VAL A 39 -6.09 1.86 -14.18
N GLN A 40 -7.35 1.83 -14.66
CA GLN A 40 -7.93 0.62 -15.24
C GLN A 40 -7.19 0.22 -16.52
N ASP A 41 -6.83 1.18 -17.37
CA ASP A 41 -6.10 0.91 -18.62
C ASP A 41 -4.68 0.43 -18.32
N LEU A 42 -4.00 1.10 -17.38
CA LEU A 42 -2.67 0.68 -16.92
C LEU A 42 -2.70 -0.76 -16.37
N ALA A 43 -3.68 -1.11 -15.53
CA ALA A 43 -3.80 -2.45 -14.98
C ALA A 43 -4.16 -3.52 -16.05
N MET A 44 -4.73 -3.14 -17.19
CA MET A 44 -5.04 -4.09 -18.26
C MET A 44 -3.89 -4.28 -19.25
N GLN A 45 -3.05 -3.26 -19.46
CA GLN A 45 -2.13 -3.19 -20.60
C GLN A 45 -0.65 -2.99 -20.23
N CYS A 46 -0.36 -2.63 -18.98
CA CYS A 46 1.01 -2.35 -18.54
C CYS A 46 1.50 -3.39 -17.52
N SER A 47 2.81 -3.61 -17.54
CA SER A 47 3.54 -4.22 -16.44
C SER A 47 3.65 -3.27 -15.25
N PHE A 48 3.90 -3.82 -14.06
CA PHE A 48 4.12 -2.97 -12.90
C PHE A 48 5.39 -2.12 -13.03
N GLU A 49 6.43 -2.63 -13.71
CA GLU A 49 7.65 -1.87 -14.00
C GLU A 49 7.38 -0.63 -14.86
N GLN A 50 6.50 -0.71 -15.87
CA GLN A 50 6.09 0.45 -16.67
C GLN A 50 5.35 1.49 -15.81
N VAL A 51 4.49 1.06 -14.89
CA VAL A 51 3.75 1.97 -14.00
C VAL A 51 4.67 2.61 -12.95
N ALA A 52 5.63 1.86 -12.42
CA ALA A 52 6.66 2.41 -11.52
C ALA A 52 7.47 3.49 -12.25
N TYR A 53 7.90 3.23 -13.48
CA TYR A 53 8.57 4.21 -14.32
C TYR A 53 7.69 5.46 -14.55
N LEU A 54 6.43 5.27 -14.96
CA LEU A 54 5.47 6.36 -15.17
C LEU A 54 5.33 7.25 -13.94
N LEU A 55 5.17 6.66 -12.75
CA LEU A 55 4.98 7.42 -11.52
C LEU A 55 6.18 8.30 -11.19
N TRP A 56 7.40 7.84 -11.45
CA TRP A 56 8.62 8.62 -11.19
C TRP A 56 8.98 9.61 -12.29
N HIS A 57 8.77 9.25 -13.56
CA HIS A 57 9.23 10.03 -14.71
C HIS A 57 8.16 10.91 -15.35
N GLY A 58 6.88 10.68 -15.04
CA GLY A 58 5.76 11.43 -15.61
C GLY A 58 5.22 10.86 -16.92
N GLU A 59 5.98 10.03 -17.61
CA GLU A 59 5.60 9.42 -18.90
C GLU A 59 5.86 7.91 -18.93
N LEU A 60 5.16 7.19 -19.81
CA LEU A 60 5.42 5.76 -20.03
C LEU A 60 6.78 5.57 -20.73
N PRO A 61 7.56 4.54 -20.35
CA PRO A 61 8.86 4.31 -20.96
C PRO A 61 8.71 3.78 -22.39
N ASN A 62 9.64 4.18 -23.27
CA ASN A 62 9.88 3.44 -24.51
C ASN A 62 10.61 2.11 -24.25
N GLU A 63 10.77 1.27 -25.27
CA GLU A 63 11.37 -0.07 -25.12
C GLU A 63 12.79 -0.04 -24.53
N GLY A 64 13.62 0.93 -24.95
CA GLY A 64 15.00 1.07 -24.46
C GLY A 64 15.05 1.53 -23.01
N GLU A 65 14.21 2.50 -22.64
CA GLU A 65 14.07 2.98 -21.27
C GLU A 65 13.59 1.86 -20.34
N LEU A 66 12.57 1.11 -20.77
CA LEU A 66 12.03 -0.01 -20.00
C LEU A 66 13.07 -1.12 -19.82
N ALA A 67 13.83 -1.45 -20.86
CA ALA A 67 14.88 -2.46 -20.77
C ALA A 67 15.97 -2.08 -19.76
N LEU A 68 16.43 -0.83 -19.77
CA LEU A 68 17.42 -0.31 -18.82
C LEU A 68 16.85 -0.23 -17.41
N PHE A 69 15.61 0.23 -17.25
CA PHE A 69 14.92 0.27 -15.97
C PHE A 69 14.81 -1.13 -15.35
N ASN A 70 14.34 -2.11 -16.12
CA ASN A 70 14.23 -3.49 -15.68
C ASN A 70 15.59 -4.09 -15.32
N GLN A 71 16.65 -3.80 -16.09
CA GLN A 71 18.00 -4.28 -15.78
C GLN A 71 18.48 -3.74 -14.42
N ARG A 72 18.28 -2.44 -14.16
CA ARG A 72 18.68 -1.81 -12.89
C ARG A 72 17.88 -2.35 -11.71
N GLU A 73 16.56 -2.48 -11.87
CA GLU A 73 15.69 -3.07 -10.85
C GLU A 73 16.15 -4.49 -10.51
N ARG A 74 16.33 -5.37 -11.51
CA ARG A 74 16.77 -6.76 -11.31
C ARG A 74 18.11 -6.87 -10.59
N ALA A 75 19.03 -5.95 -10.86
CA ALA A 75 20.36 -5.92 -10.23
C ALA A 75 20.31 -5.56 -8.74
N GLN A 76 19.26 -4.89 -8.28
CA GLN A 76 19.12 -4.36 -6.92
C GLN A 76 18.23 -5.22 -5.99
N ARG A 77 17.71 -6.36 -6.48
CA ARG A 77 16.79 -7.22 -5.70
C ARG A 77 17.43 -7.94 -4.50
N ARG A 78 18.75 -8.09 -4.45
CA ARG A 78 19.42 -9.00 -3.51
C ARG A 78 19.51 -8.40 -2.11
N LEU A 79 19.36 -9.25 -1.09
CA LEU A 79 19.71 -8.93 0.28
C LEU A 79 21.19 -9.25 0.51
N ASP A 80 21.92 -8.36 1.17
CA ASP A 80 23.24 -8.70 1.70
C ASP A 80 23.12 -9.59 2.95
N ARG A 81 24.27 -10.08 3.44
CA ARG A 81 24.31 -10.96 4.61
C ARG A 81 23.86 -10.28 5.89
N SER A 82 24.09 -8.98 6.03
CA SER A 82 23.75 -8.23 7.23
C SER A 82 22.23 -8.05 7.34
N LEU A 83 21.57 -7.69 6.24
CA LEU A 83 20.12 -7.60 6.17
C LEU A 83 19.46 -8.96 6.37
N MET A 84 19.97 -10.03 5.77
CA MET A 84 19.47 -11.39 6.04
C MET A 84 19.60 -11.76 7.53
N ALA A 85 20.72 -11.43 8.17
CA ALA A 85 20.92 -11.66 9.60
C ALA A 85 19.99 -10.81 10.48
N LEU A 86 19.69 -9.57 10.08
CA LEU A 86 18.70 -8.73 10.74
C LEU A 86 17.31 -9.38 10.69
N LEU A 87 16.85 -9.80 9.51
CA LEU A 87 15.55 -10.46 9.35
C LEU A 87 15.43 -11.72 10.22
N ALA A 88 16.50 -12.53 10.29
CA ALA A 88 16.54 -13.73 11.11
C ALA A 88 16.53 -13.44 12.63
N LYS A 89 17.08 -12.29 13.06
CA LYS A 89 17.12 -11.89 14.48
C LYS A 89 15.80 -11.30 15.00
N LEU A 90 14.93 -10.83 14.11
CA LEU A 90 13.63 -10.30 14.50
C LEU A 90 12.71 -11.42 15.01
N PRO A 91 11.88 -11.18 16.04
CA PRO A 91 10.96 -12.21 16.54
C PRO A 91 10.06 -12.75 15.42
N GLU A 92 9.92 -14.06 15.31
CA GLU A 92 9.01 -14.70 14.34
C GLU A 92 7.53 -14.39 14.62
N THR A 93 7.22 -13.93 15.83
CA THR A 93 5.88 -13.54 16.28
C THR A 93 5.55 -12.07 16.07
N CYS A 94 6.53 -11.22 15.70
CA CYS A 94 6.23 -9.81 15.43
C CYS A 94 5.41 -9.67 14.13
N HIS A 95 4.69 -8.56 14.00
CA HIS A 95 3.87 -8.32 12.80
C HIS A 95 4.79 -8.09 11.58
N PRO A 96 4.52 -8.67 10.39
CA PRO A 96 5.36 -8.47 9.19
C PRO A 96 5.63 -7.00 8.81
N MET A 97 4.65 -6.11 8.98
CA MET A 97 4.87 -4.66 8.86
C MET A 97 5.98 -4.10 9.76
N ASP A 98 6.20 -4.67 10.95
CA ASP A 98 7.32 -4.26 11.82
C ASP A 98 8.66 -4.71 11.23
N VAL A 99 8.71 -5.90 10.60
CA VAL A 99 9.88 -6.38 9.88
C VAL A 99 10.23 -5.45 8.72
N VAL A 100 9.24 -5.09 7.89
CA VAL A 100 9.44 -4.17 6.77
C VAL A 100 9.88 -2.78 7.26
N ARG A 101 9.26 -2.25 8.33
CA ARG A 101 9.66 -0.97 8.93
C ARG A 101 11.11 -0.98 9.40
N THR A 102 11.52 -2.03 10.11
CA THR A 102 12.89 -2.16 10.61
C THR A 102 13.88 -2.38 9.48
N ALA A 103 13.54 -3.19 8.48
CA ALA A 103 14.40 -3.44 7.33
C ALA A 103 14.66 -2.16 6.51
N ILE A 104 13.62 -1.34 6.25
CA ILE A 104 13.78 -0.08 5.52
C ILE A 104 14.58 0.95 6.32
N SER A 105 14.36 1.04 7.64
CA SER A 105 15.18 1.88 8.51
C SER A 105 16.65 1.44 8.53
N TYR A 106 16.92 0.14 8.55
CA TYR A 106 18.29 -0.39 8.46
C TYR A 106 18.92 -0.12 7.09
N LEU A 107 18.14 -0.22 6.01
CA LEU A 107 18.60 0.05 4.65
C LEU A 107 19.04 1.51 4.45
N GLY A 108 18.40 2.45 5.15
CA GLY A 108 18.82 3.86 5.19
C GLY A 108 20.17 4.03 5.88
N ALA A 109 20.31 3.46 7.08
CA ALA A 109 21.55 3.54 7.86
C ALA A 109 22.79 2.95 7.16
N GLU A 110 22.60 2.00 6.25
CA GLU A 110 23.67 1.40 5.43
C GLU A 110 23.92 2.17 4.10
N ASP A 111 23.05 3.10 3.72
CA ASP A 111 23.16 3.85 2.47
C ASP A 111 24.04 5.10 2.66
N PRO A 112 25.24 5.18 2.05
CA PRO A 112 26.11 6.35 2.19
C PRO A 112 25.53 7.63 1.58
N SER A 113 24.47 7.50 0.77
CA SER A 113 23.71 8.60 0.18
C SER A 113 22.38 8.88 0.92
N GLU A 114 22.18 8.33 2.13
CA GLU A 114 20.94 8.50 2.92
C GLU A 114 20.46 9.95 2.95
N ASP A 115 21.31 10.88 3.41
CA ASP A 115 20.97 12.31 3.55
C ASP A 115 21.11 13.13 2.25
N ASP A 116 21.57 12.54 1.15
CA ASP A 116 21.61 13.22 -0.15
C ASP A 116 20.19 13.27 -0.76
N ASN A 117 19.54 14.42 -0.59
CA ASN A 117 18.18 14.65 -1.09
C ASN A 117 18.13 15.21 -2.52
N THR A 118 19.22 15.12 -3.29
CA THR A 118 19.18 15.47 -4.72
C THR A 118 18.19 14.57 -5.49
N PRO A 119 17.58 15.06 -6.59
CA PRO A 119 16.64 14.26 -7.38
C PRO A 119 17.20 12.90 -7.82
N ASP A 120 18.45 12.87 -8.28
CA ASP A 120 19.10 11.64 -8.76
C ASP A 120 19.35 10.64 -7.61
N ALA A 121 19.85 11.10 -6.47
CA ALA A 121 20.06 10.24 -5.30
C ALA A 121 18.73 9.70 -4.75
N ASN A 122 17.70 10.54 -4.66
CA ASN A 122 16.37 10.11 -4.24
C ASN A 122 15.75 9.11 -5.22
N TYR A 123 15.90 9.30 -6.53
CA TYR A 123 15.47 8.32 -7.52
C TYR A 123 16.22 6.99 -7.37
N ALA A 124 17.54 7.02 -7.19
CA ALA A 124 18.34 5.81 -6.99
C ALA A 124 17.92 5.04 -5.72
N LYS A 125 17.70 5.75 -4.60
CA LYS A 125 17.17 5.17 -3.35
C LYS A 125 15.77 4.60 -3.53
N SER A 126 14.91 5.27 -4.30
CA SER A 126 13.56 4.81 -4.63
C SER A 126 13.57 3.50 -5.41
N LEU A 127 14.42 3.41 -6.44
CA LEU A 127 14.59 2.20 -7.25
C LEU A 127 15.14 1.04 -6.40
N ARG A 128 16.08 1.32 -5.50
CA ARG A 128 16.64 0.31 -4.59
C ARG A 128 15.57 -0.25 -3.66
N MET A 129 14.78 0.61 -3.02
CA MET A 129 13.69 0.17 -2.14
C MET A 129 12.64 -0.64 -2.91
N PHE A 130 12.25 -0.17 -4.10
CA PHE A 130 11.32 -0.87 -4.99
C PHE A 130 11.78 -2.29 -5.33
N ALA A 131 13.06 -2.44 -5.68
CA ALA A 131 13.64 -3.73 -6.07
C ALA A 131 13.81 -4.71 -4.89
N VAL A 132 14.19 -4.20 -3.71
CA VAL A 132 14.58 -5.06 -2.57
C VAL A 132 13.40 -5.46 -1.68
N LEU A 133 12.33 -4.65 -1.62
CA LEU A 133 11.13 -4.91 -0.81
C LEU A 133 10.51 -6.29 -1.07
N PRO A 134 10.31 -6.75 -2.34
CA PRO A 134 9.82 -8.09 -2.62
C PRO A 134 10.65 -9.20 -1.96
N THR A 135 11.97 -9.05 -1.95
CA THR A 135 12.88 -10.05 -1.38
C THR A 135 12.79 -10.05 0.14
N ILE A 136 12.62 -8.88 0.78
CA ILE A 136 12.37 -8.77 2.23
C ILE A 136 11.06 -9.48 2.59
N VAL A 137 9.97 -9.16 1.88
CA VAL A 137 8.63 -9.70 2.17
C VAL A 137 8.58 -11.22 1.95
N ALA A 138 9.12 -11.70 0.83
CA ALA A 138 9.17 -13.13 0.54
C ALA A 138 10.03 -13.89 1.57
N SER A 139 11.16 -13.32 1.99
CA SER A 139 12.04 -13.93 3.00
C SER A 139 11.36 -14.02 4.36
N ASP A 140 10.65 -12.97 4.81
CA ASP A 140 9.93 -13.00 6.10
C ASP A 140 8.75 -13.98 6.07
N MET A 141 7.98 -14.02 4.98
CA MET A 141 6.87 -14.98 4.83
C MET A 141 7.38 -16.43 4.89
N ARG A 142 8.47 -16.73 4.17
CA ARG A 142 9.06 -18.07 4.16
C ARG A 142 9.67 -18.47 5.49
N ARG A 143 10.37 -17.54 6.15
CA ARG A 143 10.93 -17.77 7.49
C ARG A 143 9.86 -18.19 8.49
N ARG A 144 8.69 -17.56 8.47
CA ARG A 144 7.54 -17.92 9.33
C ARG A 144 6.95 -19.31 9.04
N ARG A 145 7.20 -19.83 7.83
CA ARG A 145 6.86 -21.20 7.42
C ARG A 145 7.99 -22.20 7.69
N GLY A 146 9.09 -21.78 8.34
CA GLY A 146 10.28 -22.61 8.56
C GLY A 146 11.04 -22.94 7.27
N LEU A 147 10.89 -22.11 6.24
CA LEU A 147 11.50 -22.32 4.92
C LEU A 147 12.64 -21.32 4.67
N ASP A 148 13.72 -21.80 4.04
CA ASP A 148 14.84 -20.95 3.65
C ASP A 148 14.45 -19.90 2.59
N PRO A 149 15.05 -18.70 2.61
CA PRO A 149 14.85 -17.69 1.56
C PRO A 149 15.22 -18.19 0.16
N ILE A 150 14.40 -17.87 -0.82
CA ILE A 150 14.70 -18.13 -2.24
C ILE A 150 15.32 -16.88 -2.85
N GLN A 151 16.45 -17.04 -3.54
CA GLN A 151 17.12 -15.93 -4.20
C GLN A 151 16.30 -15.36 -5.37
N PRO A 152 16.35 -14.04 -5.61
CA PRO A 152 15.73 -13.42 -6.78
C PRO A 152 16.26 -14.00 -8.08
N HIS A 153 15.40 -14.10 -9.09
CA HIS A 153 15.75 -14.59 -10.42
C HIS A 153 15.82 -13.43 -11.42
N SER A 154 17.00 -13.19 -12.01
CA SER A 154 17.28 -12.02 -12.86
C SER A 154 16.56 -12.05 -14.22
N HIS A 155 16.07 -13.20 -14.69
CA HIS A 155 15.32 -13.28 -15.95
C HIS A 155 13.80 -13.10 -15.78
N LEU A 156 13.29 -13.01 -14.55
CA LEU A 156 11.86 -12.83 -14.30
C LEU A 156 11.51 -11.34 -14.09
N GLY A 157 10.35 -10.93 -14.60
CA GLY A 157 9.73 -9.65 -14.24
C GLY A 157 9.33 -9.59 -12.77
N TYR A 158 8.97 -8.41 -12.29
CA TYR A 158 8.74 -8.10 -10.88
C TYR A 158 7.77 -9.09 -10.21
N SER A 159 6.57 -9.21 -10.78
CA SER A 159 5.46 -10.03 -10.26
C SER A 159 5.80 -11.52 -10.23
N ALA A 160 6.31 -12.07 -11.34
CA ALA A 160 6.68 -13.48 -11.43
C ALA A 160 7.88 -13.82 -10.52
N ASN A 161 8.84 -12.90 -10.38
CA ASN A 161 9.96 -13.05 -9.46
C ASN A 161 9.47 -13.13 -8.00
N PHE A 162 8.60 -12.21 -7.57
CA PHE A 162 8.07 -12.22 -6.21
C PHE A 162 7.31 -13.52 -5.89
N LEU A 163 6.39 -13.94 -6.78
CA LEU A 163 5.64 -15.17 -6.61
C LEU A 163 6.57 -16.40 -6.52
N ARG A 164 7.59 -16.48 -7.39
CA ARG A 164 8.61 -17.53 -7.30
C ARG A 164 9.38 -17.49 -5.98
N MET A 165 9.79 -16.30 -5.52
CA MET A 165 10.51 -16.17 -4.26
C MET A 165 9.65 -16.60 -3.07
N CYS A 166 8.34 -16.40 -3.12
CA CYS A 166 7.41 -16.84 -2.10
C CYS A 166 7.22 -18.37 -2.11
N PHE A 167 6.95 -18.95 -3.28
CA PHE A 167 6.39 -20.30 -3.40
C PHE A 167 7.35 -21.36 -3.94
N GLY A 168 8.53 -21.00 -4.46
CA GLY A 168 9.46 -21.94 -5.09
C GLY A 168 9.27 -22.09 -6.60
N GLU A 169 8.08 -21.81 -7.09
CA GLU A 169 7.69 -21.93 -8.49
C GLU A 169 6.85 -20.73 -8.93
N ILE A 170 6.73 -20.53 -10.26
CA ILE A 170 5.84 -19.53 -10.82
C ILE A 170 4.44 -20.17 -10.89
N PRO A 171 3.42 -19.58 -10.26
CA PRO A 171 2.06 -20.14 -10.26
C PRO A 171 1.39 -19.96 -11.63
N ASP A 172 0.11 -20.36 -11.71
CA ASP A 172 -0.74 -20.16 -12.89
C ASP A 172 -0.64 -18.73 -13.45
N PRO A 173 -0.56 -18.53 -14.78
CA PRO A 173 -0.50 -17.21 -15.40
C PRO A 173 -1.63 -16.25 -14.96
N ALA A 174 -2.82 -16.76 -14.66
CA ALA A 174 -3.93 -15.96 -14.14
C ALA A 174 -3.60 -15.34 -12.76
N ILE A 175 -2.87 -16.07 -11.91
CA ILE A 175 -2.41 -15.58 -10.61
C ILE A 175 -1.33 -14.52 -10.80
N VAL A 176 -0.37 -14.75 -11.71
CA VAL A 176 0.68 -13.75 -12.00
C VAL A 176 0.07 -12.44 -12.48
N LYS A 177 -0.88 -12.52 -13.42
CA LYS A 177 -1.60 -11.36 -13.95
C LYS A 177 -2.41 -10.63 -12.87
N ALA A 178 -3.19 -11.36 -12.07
CA ALA A 178 -3.99 -10.78 -11.00
C ALA A 178 -3.13 -10.11 -9.91
N PHE A 179 -1.96 -10.70 -9.58
CA PHE A 179 -1.00 -10.09 -8.67
C PHE A 179 -0.43 -8.79 -9.25
N GLU A 180 -0.03 -8.79 -10.52
CA GLU A 180 0.48 -7.58 -11.20
C GLU A 180 -0.57 -6.46 -11.25
N GLN A 181 -1.82 -6.80 -11.54
CA GLN A 181 -2.94 -5.87 -11.47
C GLN A 181 -3.06 -5.25 -10.08
N SER A 182 -2.99 -6.06 -9.03
CA SER A 182 -3.03 -5.54 -7.66
C SER A 182 -1.86 -4.60 -7.37
N MET A 183 -0.65 -4.92 -7.83
CA MET A 183 0.52 -4.04 -7.69
C MET A 183 0.30 -2.68 -8.38
N ILE A 184 -0.35 -2.65 -9.53
CA ILE A 184 -0.67 -1.41 -10.23
C ILE A 184 -1.77 -0.63 -9.47
N LEU A 185 -2.86 -1.29 -9.06
CA LEU A 185 -3.99 -0.63 -8.38
C LEU A 185 -3.61 -0.04 -7.01
N TYR A 186 -2.62 -0.64 -6.35
CA TYR A 186 -2.10 -0.13 -5.08
C TYR A 186 -1.00 0.91 -5.23
N ALA A 187 -0.41 1.11 -6.41
CA ALA A 187 0.84 1.84 -6.59
C ALA A 187 0.79 3.26 -6.01
N GLU A 188 -0.34 3.94 -6.18
CA GLU A 188 -0.46 5.36 -5.85
C GLU A 188 -1.93 5.77 -5.55
N HIS A 189 -2.13 6.68 -4.59
CA HIS A 189 -3.48 7.15 -4.22
C HIS A 189 -3.51 8.51 -3.50
N SER A 190 -2.95 9.54 -4.12
CA SER A 190 -2.90 10.92 -3.66
C SER A 190 -2.47 11.05 -2.19
N PHE A 191 -3.00 12.03 -1.45
CA PHE A 191 -2.64 12.31 -0.06
C PHE A 191 -3.40 11.43 0.95
N ASN A 192 -3.39 10.11 0.72
CA ASN A 192 -3.77 9.14 1.74
C ASN A 192 -2.83 9.25 2.97
N ALA A 193 -3.24 8.69 4.11
CA ALA A 193 -2.56 8.90 5.39
C ALA A 193 -1.05 8.56 5.36
N SER A 194 -0.67 7.46 4.70
CA SER A 194 0.74 7.08 4.59
C SER A 194 1.55 7.98 3.66
N THR A 195 0.99 8.39 2.52
CA THR A 195 1.64 9.36 1.63
C THR A 195 1.81 10.70 2.34
N PHE A 196 0.78 11.17 3.05
CA PHE A 196 0.85 12.42 3.79
C PHE A 196 1.87 12.35 4.94
N ALA A 197 1.98 11.22 5.64
CA ALA A 197 3.02 11.02 6.65
C ALA A 197 4.44 11.12 6.06
N ALA A 198 4.69 10.48 4.91
CA ALA A 198 5.95 10.64 4.18
C ALA A 198 6.22 12.12 3.84
N ARG A 199 5.24 12.84 3.28
CA ARG A 199 5.38 14.26 2.96
C ARG A 199 5.65 15.14 4.19
N VAL A 200 5.02 14.85 5.33
CA VAL A 200 5.28 15.58 6.59
C VAL A 200 6.74 15.41 7.01
N VAL A 201 7.29 14.19 6.96
CA VAL A 201 8.70 13.93 7.28
C VAL A 201 9.62 14.62 6.27
N THR A 202 9.35 14.49 4.97
CA THR A 202 10.13 15.19 3.94
C THR A 202 10.07 16.71 4.10
N SER A 203 8.96 17.25 4.62
CA SER A 203 8.81 18.70 4.80
C SER A 203 9.83 19.33 5.74
N THR A 204 10.43 18.52 6.62
CA THR A 204 11.51 18.92 7.52
C THR A 204 12.90 18.78 6.91
N GLN A 205 12.99 18.48 5.61
CA GLN A 205 14.23 18.13 4.90
C GLN A 205 14.90 16.82 5.38
N SER A 206 14.15 15.95 6.07
CA SER A 206 14.62 14.59 6.38
C SER A 206 14.74 13.75 5.12
N ASP A 207 15.57 12.72 5.19
CA ASP A 207 15.82 11.76 4.11
C ASP A 207 14.58 10.90 3.71
N ILE A 208 14.70 10.26 2.55
CA ILE A 208 13.66 9.42 1.95
C ILE A 208 13.40 8.13 2.74
N TYR A 209 14.39 7.53 3.38
CA TYR A 209 14.21 6.29 4.15
C TYR A 209 13.42 6.56 5.43
N SER A 210 13.68 7.67 6.12
CA SER A 210 12.87 8.16 7.23
C SER A 210 11.42 8.40 6.82
N ALA A 211 11.20 9.07 5.68
CA ALA A 211 9.86 9.34 5.16
C ALA A 211 9.09 8.05 4.82
N VAL A 212 9.73 7.08 4.15
CA VAL A 212 9.14 5.76 3.85
C VAL A 212 8.89 4.97 5.14
N THR A 213 9.80 5.00 6.11
CA THR A 213 9.63 4.34 7.42
C THR A 213 8.39 4.86 8.16
N ALA A 214 8.16 6.17 8.14
CA ALA A 214 6.95 6.79 8.69
C ALA A 214 5.69 6.37 7.92
N ALA A 215 5.77 6.33 6.59
CA ALA A 215 4.67 5.90 5.73
C ALA A 215 4.26 4.44 5.99
N ILE A 216 5.23 3.53 6.18
CA ILE A 216 4.99 2.13 6.57
C ILE A 216 4.27 2.05 7.92
N GLY A 217 4.70 2.86 8.90
CA GLY A 217 4.04 2.96 10.20
C GLY A 217 2.58 3.38 10.09
N ALA A 218 2.28 4.38 9.25
CA ALA A 218 0.92 4.82 8.98
C ALA A 218 0.09 3.80 8.19
N LEU A 219 0.70 3.07 7.24
CA LEU A 219 0.01 2.05 6.43
C LEU A 219 -0.40 0.82 7.24
N LYS A 220 0.34 0.48 8.30
CA LYS A 220 0.04 -0.66 9.19
C LYS A 220 -1.34 -0.59 9.85
N GLY A 221 -1.87 0.62 10.10
CA GLY A 221 -3.14 0.79 10.82
C GLY A 221 -4.33 0.15 10.08
N SER A 222 -5.25 -0.47 10.82
CA SER A 222 -6.45 -1.13 10.25
C SER A 222 -7.42 -0.17 9.54
N LEU A 223 -7.32 1.14 9.79
CA LEU A 223 -8.08 2.17 9.08
C LEU A 223 -7.41 2.64 7.78
N HIS A 224 -6.31 2.00 7.39
CA HIS A 224 -5.57 2.25 6.17
C HIS A 224 -5.21 0.90 5.52
N GLY A 225 -3.94 0.63 5.19
CA GLY A 225 -3.55 -0.60 4.49
C GLY A 225 -3.80 -1.89 5.26
N GLY A 226 -3.79 -1.84 6.61
CA GLY A 226 -4.14 -2.99 7.47
C GLY A 226 -5.57 -3.50 7.30
N ALA A 227 -6.42 -2.77 6.54
CA ALA A 227 -7.77 -3.22 6.22
C ALA A 227 -7.78 -4.48 5.36
N ASN A 228 -6.81 -4.71 4.47
CA ASN A 228 -6.81 -5.88 3.59
C ASN A 228 -6.62 -7.20 4.34
N GLU A 229 -5.76 -7.21 5.36
CA GLU A 229 -5.59 -8.29 6.33
C GLU A 229 -6.87 -8.47 7.16
N ALA A 230 -7.43 -7.38 7.68
CA ALA A 230 -8.63 -7.44 8.52
C ALA A 230 -9.86 -7.97 7.76
N VAL A 231 -10.00 -7.64 6.47
CA VAL A 231 -11.05 -8.21 5.60
C VAL A 231 -10.98 -9.73 5.55
N MET A 232 -9.78 -10.30 5.42
CA MET A 232 -9.64 -11.74 5.32
C MET A 232 -9.87 -12.44 6.66
N HIS A 233 -9.43 -11.84 7.77
CA HIS A 233 -9.79 -12.33 9.11
C HIS A 233 -11.31 -12.31 9.32
N ASP A 234 -11.99 -11.23 8.90
CA ASP A 234 -13.45 -11.12 8.96
C ASP A 234 -14.13 -12.21 8.10
N MET A 235 -13.65 -12.47 6.88
CA MET A 235 -14.18 -13.54 6.02
C MET A 235 -13.96 -14.96 6.61
N LEU A 236 -12.83 -15.19 7.28
CA LEU A 236 -12.57 -16.45 7.99
C LEU A 236 -13.46 -16.62 9.22
N GLU A 237 -13.71 -15.55 9.97
CA GLU A 237 -14.63 -15.55 11.12
C GLU A 237 -16.07 -15.89 10.69
N ILE A 238 -16.52 -15.31 9.58
CA ILE A 238 -17.82 -15.62 8.97
C ILE A 238 -17.88 -17.10 8.59
N GLY A 239 -16.84 -17.59 7.91
CA GLY A 239 -16.71 -18.98 7.47
C GLY A 239 -17.64 -19.36 6.33
N ASP A 240 -18.95 -19.08 6.41
CA ASP A 240 -19.94 -19.46 5.40
C ASP A 240 -20.83 -18.27 5.02
N ALA A 241 -21.20 -18.18 3.74
CA ALA A 241 -22.02 -17.07 3.23
C ALA A 241 -23.38 -16.94 3.95
N SER A 242 -23.96 -18.04 4.43
CA SER A 242 -25.22 -18.02 5.19
C SER A 242 -25.11 -17.31 6.54
N LYS A 243 -23.90 -17.15 7.09
CA LYS A 243 -23.62 -16.48 8.37
C LYS A 243 -23.24 -15.01 8.21
N ALA A 244 -22.93 -14.57 6.98
CA ALA A 244 -22.44 -13.23 6.72
C ALA A 244 -23.42 -12.14 7.17
N SER A 245 -24.72 -12.37 6.99
CA SER A 245 -25.78 -11.42 7.35
C SER A 245 -25.87 -11.19 8.86
N GLU A 246 -25.88 -12.28 9.63
CA GLU A 246 -25.92 -12.21 11.09
C GLU A 246 -24.65 -11.53 11.63
N TRP A 247 -23.48 -11.92 11.10
CA TRP A 247 -22.21 -11.32 11.46
C TRP A 247 -22.19 -9.80 11.22
N LEU A 248 -22.69 -9.36 10.06
CA LEU A 248 -22.71 -7.95 9.70
C LEU A 248 -23.64 -7.15 10.63
N GLN A 249 -24.84 -7.66 10.88
CA GLN A 249 -25.79 -7.03 11.81
C GLN A 249 -25.21 -6.93 13.22
N SER A 250 -24.55 -8.00 13.67
CA SER A 250 -23.86 -8.09 14.95
C SER A 250 -22.79 -6.99 15.11
N LYS A 251 -21.84 -6.86 14.16
CA LYS A 251 -20.83 -5.79 14.17
C LYS A 251 -21.44 -4.39 14.15
N ARG A 252 -22.47 -4.16 13.31
CA ARG A 252 -23.15 -2.86 13.21
C ARG A 252 -23.86 -2.47 14.49
N SER A 253 -24.52 -3.41 15.18
CA SER A 253 -25.19 -3.15 16.46
C SER A 253 -24.21 -2.64 17.54
N ARG A 254 -22.95 -3.11 17.48
CA ARG A 254 -21.84 -2.67 18.35
C ARG A 254 -21.13 -1.40 17.86
N LYS A 255 -21.58 -0.81 16.75
CA LYS A 255 -20.97 0.35 16.09
C LYS A 255 -19.52 0.12 15.67
N GLU A 256 -19.16 -1.13 15.39
CA GLU A 256 -17.85 -1.49 14.87
C GLU A 256 -17.75 -1.09 13.40
N LYS A 257 -16.54 -0.73 12.95
CA LYS A 257 -16.28 -0.49 11.54
C LYS A 257 -16.14 -1.82 10.81
N ILE A 258 -16.74 -1.91 9.62
CA ILE A 258 -16.61 -3.06 8.73
C ILE A 258 -15.42 -2.79 7.80
N MET A 259 -14.38 -3.61 7.88
CA MET A 259 -13.15 -3.42 7.10
C MET A 259 -13.40 -3.72 5.63
N GLY A 260 -12.70 -3.02 4.73
CA GLY A 260 -12.95 -3.08 3.29
C GLY A 260 -14.09 -2.20 2.79
N PHE A 261 -14.81 -1.49 3.66
CA PHE A 261 -15.90 -0.60 3.27
C PHE A 261 -15.64 0.86 3.64
N GLY A 262 -16.04 1.74 2.72
CA GLY A 262 -15.96 3.19 2.92
C GLY A 262 -14.60 3.77 2.58
N HIS A 263 -14.64 5.06 2.23
CA HIS A 263 -13.46 5.79 1.78
C HIS A 263 -13.60 7.29 2.09
N ARG A 264 -12.47 7.96 2.34
CA ARG A 264 -12.47 9.41 2.62
C ARG A 264 -12.90 10.22 1.39
N VAL A 265 -12.31 9.90 0.24
CA VAL A 265 -12.55 10.54 -1.07
C VAL A 265 -13.75 9.93 -1.81
N TYR A 266 -13.69 8.65 -2.22
CA TYR A 266 -14.80 8.00 -2.92
C TYR A 266 -16.09 7.98 -2.10
N LYS A 267 -17.18 8.46 -2.71
CA LYS A 267 -18.55 8.41 -2.15
C LYS A 267 -19.47 7.47 -2.90
N ASN A 268 -19.16 7.18 -4.17
CA ASN A 268 -20.01 6.41 -5.07
C ASN A 268 -19.34 5.10 -5.54
N GLY A 269 -18.40 4.57 -4.75
CA GLY A 269 -17.59 3.40 -5.08
C GLY A 269 -16.15 3.74 -5.46
N ASP A 270 -15.20 2.90 -5.03
CA ASP A 270 -13.78 3.05 -5.37
C ASP A 270 -13.52 2.61 -6.81
N SER A 271 -12.91 3.50 -7.59
CA SER A 271 -12.62 3.30 -9.02
C SER A 271 -11.77 2.07 -9.37
N ARG A 272 -11.07 1.51 -8.37
CA ARG A 272 -10.14 0.38 -8.52
C ARG A 272 -10.80 -0.97 -8.20
N VAL A 273 -11.91 -0.96 -7.46
CA VAL A 273 -12.61 -2.18 -7.04
C VAL A 273 -13.08 -3.03 -8.23
N PRO A 274 -13.66 -2.48 -9.31
CA PRO A 274 -14.09 -3.30 -10.44
C PRO A 274 -12.95 -4.14 -11.04
N THR A 275 -11.78 -3.55 -11.24
CA THR A 275 -10.60 -4.25 -11.77
C THR A 275 -10.11 -5.32 -10.79
N MET A 276 -10.01 -5.01 -9.50
CA MET A 276 -9.54 -5.98 -8.50
C MET A 276 -10.53 -7.12 -8.26
N ARG A 277 -11.85 -6.84 -8.36
CA ARG A 277 -12.89 -7.87 -8.29
C ARG A 277 -12.81 -8.83 -9.48
N ALA A 278 -12.61 -8.32 -10.68
CA ALA A 278 -12.39 -9.18 -11.85
C ALA A 278 -11.14 -10.06 -11.68
N ALA A 279 -10.05 -9.50 -11.16
CA ALA A 279 -8.85 -10.26 -10.83
C ALA A 279 -9.10 -11.35 -9.75
N LEU A 280 -9.88 -11.04 -8.72
CA LEU A 280 -10.32 -12.01 -7.71
C LEU A 280 -11.13 -13.16 -8.33
N GLU A 281 -12.08 -12.85 -9.22
CA GLU A 281 -12.91 -13.85 -9.90
C GLU A 281 -12.07 -14.79 -10.79
N ASP A 282 -11.06 -14.26 -11.49
CA ASP A 282 -10.12 -15.06 -12.27
C ASP A 282 -9.26 -15.98 -11.39
N VAL A 283 -8.75 -15.46 -10.26
CA VAL A 283 -7.99 -16.28 -9.28
C VAL A 283 -8.87 -17.37 -8.67
N ALA A 284 -10.09 -17.03 -8.28
CA ALA A 284 -11.04 -17.98 -7.69
C ALA A 284 -11.36 -19.15 -8.63
N ARG A 285 -11.39 -18.91 -9.95
CA ARG A 285 -11.62 -19.96 -10.95
C ARG A 285 -10.51 -21.02 -10.99
N VAL A 286 -9.26 -20.63 -10.71
CA VAL A 286 -8.10 -21.53 -10.72
C VAL A 286 -7.69 -22.02 -9.33
N ARG A 287 -8.34 -21.54 -8.27
CA ARG A 287 -8.03 -21.87 -6.86
C ARG A 287 -9.25 -22.35 -6.05
N ASP A 288 -10.34 -22.71 -6.71
CA ASP A 288 -11.59 -23.15 -6.07
C ASP A 288 -12.10 -22.17 -5.00
N GLY A 289 -12.10 -20.88 -5.34
CA GLY A 289 -12.40 -19.78 -4.41
C GLY A 289 -13.88 -19.42 -4.27
N GLY A 290 -14.80 -20.28 -4.69
CA GLY A 290 -16.24 -19.99 -4.78
C GLY A 290 -16.84 -19.51 -3.46
N GLN A 291 -16.47 -20.12 -2.34
CA GLN A 291 -16.91 -19.74 -0.99
C GLN A 291 -16.64 -18.26 -0.66
N TRP A 292 -15.45 -17.75 -1.00
CA TRP A 292 -15.09 -16.36 -0.73
C TRP A 292 -15.85 -15.38 -1.62
N LEU A 293 -16.13 -15.77 -2.87
CA LEU A 293 -16.98 -14.98 -3.76
C LEU A 293 -18.42 -14.87 -3.25
N GLU A 294 -18.96 -15.93 -2.66
CA GLU A 294 -20.31 -15.89 -2.07
C GLU A 294 -20.35 -15.01 -0.81
N ILE A 295 -19.36 -15.13 0.10
CA ILE A 295 -19.25 -14.22 1.25
C ILE A 295 -19.10 -12.77 0.78
N TYR A 296 -18.26 -12.52 -0.22
CA TYR A 296 -18.06 -11.20 -0.82
C TYR A 296 -19.39 -10.60 -1.30
N LYS A 297 -20.17 -11.36 -2.08
CA LYS A 297 -21.46 -10.90 -2.64
C LYS A 297 -22.46 -10.55 -1.55
N VAL A 298 -22.60 -11.40 -0.54
CA VAL A 298 -23.55 -11.16 0.57
C VAL A 298 -23.16 -9.89 1.33
N LEU A 299 -21.89 -9.78 1.75
CA LEU A 299 -21.41 -8.60 2.48
C LEU A 299 -21.52 -7.31 1.66
N GLU A 300 -21.16 -7.34 0.37
CA GLU A 300 -21.29 -6.18 -0.53
C GLU A 300 -22.75 -5.70 -0.63
N SER A 301 -23.66 -6.63 -0.92
CA SER A 301 -25.09 -6.33 -1.08
C SER A 301 -25.72 -5.82 0.22
N GLU A 302 -25.42 -6.47 1.35
CA GLU A 302 -26.04 -6.09 2.62
C GLU A 302 -25.46 -4.82 3.21
N MET A 303 -24.16 -4.56 3.07
CA MET A 303 -23.58 -3.27 3.46
C MET A 303 -24.20 -2.12 2.69
N ASP A 304 -24.41 -2.30 1.39
CA ASP A 304 -25.05 -1.30 0.55
C ASP A 304 -26.50 -1.06 0.96
N ALA A 305 -27.30 -2.12 1.12
CA ALA A 305 -28.69 -2.00 1.55
C ALA A 305 -28.82 -1.34 2.93
N ALA A 306 -27.87 -1.64 3.82
CA ALA A 306 -27.89 -1.19 5.21
C ALA A 306 -27.38 0.24 5.43
N THR A 307 -26.44 0.71 4.60
CA THR A 307 -25.67 1.94 4.86
C THR A 307 -25.40 2.79 3.62
N GLY A 308 -25.58 2.26 2.41
CA GLY A 308 -25.14 2.87 1.16
C GLY A 308 -23.62 2.94 0.98
N ILE A 309 -22.84 2.36 1.91
CA ILE A 309 -21.38 2.37 1.85
C ILE A 309 -20.89 1.23 0.95
N LYS A 310 -20.13 1.60 -0.08
CA LYS A 310 -19.56 0.67 -1.06
C LYS A 310 -18.19 0.12 -0.61
N PRO A 311 -17.76 -1.02 -1.17
CA PRO A 311 -16.40 -1.53 -0.97
C PRO A 311 -15.32 -0.53 -1.42
N ASN A 312 -14.16 -0.61 -0.78
CA ASN A 312 -12.90 -0.03 -1.23
C ASN A 312 -11.97 -1.13 -1.76
N LEU A 313 -10.81 -0.75 -2.33
CA LEU A 313 -9.88 -1.70 -2.95
C LEU A 313 -9.45 -2.86 -2.03
N ASP A 314 -9.37 -2.66 -0.72
CA ASP A 314 -8.89 -3.68 0.22
C ASP A 314 -9.86 -4.88 0.32
N PHE A 315 -11.15 -4.67 0.05
CA PHE A 315 -12.18 -5.71 0.14
C PHE A 315 -12.03 -6.86 -0.87
N PRO A 316 -11.86 -6.62 -2.18
CA PRO A 316 -11.52 -7.69 -3.12
C PRO A 316 -10.06 -8.15 -2.99
N THR A 317 -9.15 -7.33 -2.47
CA THR A 317 -7.73 -7.67 -2.39
C THR A 317 -7.44 -8.76 -1.35
N GLY A 318 -8.02 -8.66 -0.15
CA GLY A 318 -7.84 -9.66 0.92
C GLY A 318 -8.07 -11.11 0.46
N PRO A 319 -9.27 -11.47 -0.03
CA PRO A 319 -9.53 -12.82 -0.52
C PRO A 319 -8.72 -13.18 -1.76
N ALA A 320 -8.33 -12.22 -2.61
CA ALA A 320 -7.48 -12.50 -3.76
C ALA A 320 -6.10 -12.97 -3.30
N TYR A 321 -5.46 -12.24 -2.39
CA TYR A 321 -4.15 -12.63 -1.83
C TYR A 321 -4.20 -13.94 -1.04
N TYR A 322 -5.30 -14.19 -0.33
CA TYR A 322 -5.52 -15.46 0.34
C TYR A 322 -5.53 -16.64 -0.66
N LEU A 323 -6.29 -16.51 -1.75
CA LEU A 323 -6.36 -17.53 -2.80
C LEU A 323 -5.05 -17.68 -3.59
N MET A 324 -4.25 -16.61 -3.69
CA MET A 324 -2.90 -16.68 -4.25
C MET A 324 -1.93 -17.48 -3.37
N GLY A 325 -2.28 -17.74 -2.10
CA GLY A 325 -1.51 -18.56 -1.16
C GLY A 325 -0.62 -17.77 -0.20
N PHE A 326 -0.77 -16.44 -0.12
CA PHE A 326 -0.04 -15.62 0.83
C PHE A 326 -0.57 -15.77 2.26
N ASP A 327 0.31 -15.64 3.25
CA ASP A 327 -0.11 -15.57 4.66
C ASP A 327 -0.79 -14.23 4.93
N ILE A 328 -1.91 -14.25 5.65
CA ILE A 328 -2.73 -13.04 5.91
C ILE A 328 -1.91 -11.87 6.50
N PRO A 329 -1.02 -12.08 7.48
CA PRO A 329 -0.19 -10.99 8.02
C PRO A 329 0.75 -10.34 6.99
N CYS A 330 0.97 -10.97 5.83
CA CYS A 330 1.80 -10.45 4.73
C CYS A 330 1.04 -9.58 3.73
N PHE A 331 -0.29 -9.43 3.86
CA PHE A 331 -1.09 -8.65 2.88
C PHE A 331 -0.73 -7.16 2.88
N THR A 332 -0.52 -6.56 4.06
CA THR A 332 -0.11 -5.16 4.14
C THR A 332 1.35 -4.94 3.70
N PRO A 333 2.33 -5.81 4.03
CA PRO A 333 3.65 -5.78 3.41
C PRO A 333 3.65 -5.86 1.88
N ILE A 334 2.77 -6.67 1.30
CA ILE A 334 2.61 -6.71 -0.16
C ILE A 334 2.07 -5.37 -0.69
N PHE A 335 1.18 -4.72 0.06
CA PHE A 335 0.78 -3.35 -0.25
C PHE A 335 1.98 -2.37 -0.18
N VAL A 336 2.88 -2.50 0.80
CA VAL A 336 4.13 -1.69 0.85
C VAL A 336 4.97 -1.84 -0.43
N MET A 337 5.14 -3.07 -0.93
CA MET A 337 5.90 -3.33 -2.18
C MET A 337 5.36 -2.54 -3.37
N SER A 338 4.04 -2.41 -3.45
CA SER A 338 3.39 -1.62 -4.50
C SER A 338 3.49 -0.12 -4.23
N ARG A 339 3.05 0.31 -3.04
CA ARG A 339 2.87 1.73 -2.68
C ARG A 339 4.17 2.51 -2.57
N ILE A 340 5.32 1.83 -2.48
CA ILE A 340 6.63 2.47 -2.47
C ILE A 340 6.84 3.42 -3.67
N THR A 341 6.26 3.11 -4.83
CA THR A 341 6.38 3.95 -6.03
C THR A 341 5.68 5.30 -5.84
N GLY A 342 4.42 5.28 -5.40
CA GLY A 342 3.65 6.49 -5.09
C GLY A 342 4.25 7.31 -3.95
N TRP A 343 4.67 6.65 -2.85
CA TRP A 343 5.32 7.35 -1.74
C TRP A 343 6.58 8.08 -2.18
N THR A 344 7.48 7.39 -2.88
CA THR A 344 8.75 7.99 -3.29
C THR A 344 8.58 9.05 -4.38
N ALA A 345 7.60 8.90 -5.28
CA ALA A 345 7.22 9.98 -6.20
C ALA A 345 6.77 11.24 -5.43
N HIS A 346 5.92 11.07 -4.41
CA HIS A 346 5.45 12.19 -3.58
C HIS A 346 6.53 12.80 -2.68
N ILE A 347 7.51 12.01 -2.23
CA ILE A 347 8.67 12.49 -1.48
C ILE A 347 9.55 13.35 -2.39
N MET A 348 9.84 12.89 -3.61
CA MET A 348 10.60 13.68 -4.58
C MET A 348 9.85 14.98 -4.97
N GLU A 349 8.54 14.92 -5.17
CA GLU A 349 7.71 16.10 -5.44
C GLU A 349 7.72 17.09 -4.25
N GLN A 350 7.58 16.60 -3.01
CA GLN A 350 7.64 17.43 -1.81
C GLN A 350 9.02 18.06 -1.63
N ALA A 351 10.10 17.32 -1.87
CA ALA A 351 11.47 17.84 -1.76
C ALA A 351 11.75 18.94 -2.80
N ALA A 352 11.22 18.80 -4.02
CA ALA A 352 11.41 19.77 -5.09
C ALA A 352 10.65 21.09 -4.88
N ALA A 353 9.51 21.06 -4.18
CA ALA A 353 8.66 22.22 -3.91
C ALA A 353 8.33 22.34 -2.41
N ASN A 354 9.38 22.38 -1.58
CA ASN A 354 9.20 22.16 -0.15
C ASN A 354 8.69 23.36 0.66
N ALA A 355 7.82 23.08 1.63
CA ALA A 355 7.46 23.97 2.73
C ALA A 355 7.16 23.15 3.98
N LEU A 356 7.62 23.62 5.16
CA LEU A 356 7.42 22.92 6.43
C LEU A 356 5.93 22.70 6.74
N ILE A 357 5.51 21.45 6.93
CA ILE A 357 4.13 21.12 7.30
C ILE A 357 4.00 21.15 8.82
N ARG A 358 3.47 22.26 9.34
CA ARG A 358 3.31 22.48 10.79
C ARG A 358 1.98 23.17 11.12
N PRO A 359 0.89 22.41 11.32
CA PRO A 359 -0.42 22.98 11.67
C PRO A 359 -0.42 23.54 13.10
N LEU A 360 -1.46 24.33 13.41
CA LEU A 360 -1.76 24.79 14.76
C LEU A 360 -2.79 23.88 15.44
N SER A 361 -2.89 23.99 16.77
CA SER A 361 -3.92 23.36 17.58
C SER A 361 -4.71 24.41 18.37
N GLU A 362 -6.01 24.22 18.51
CA GLU A 362 -6.79 24.95 19.51
C GLU A 362 -6.62 24.29 20.88
N TYR A 363 -6.10 25.03 21.86
CA TYR A 363 -5.80 24.49 23.18
C TYR A 363 -7.07 24.44 24.05
N SER A 364 -7.48 23.24 24.43
CA SER A 364 -8.64 22.99 25.31
C SER A 364 -8.25 22.49 26.70
N GLY A 365 -7.00 22.74 27.13
CA GLY A 365 -6.49 22.32 28.43
C GLY A 365 -6.79 23.31 29.55
N LYS A 366 -6.17 23.11 30.71
CA LYS A 366 -6.31 24.03 31.85
C LYS A 366 -5.70 25.40 31.50
N PRO A 367 -6.31 26.52 31.93
CA PRO A 367 -5.68 27.84 31.86
C PRO A 367 -4.32 27.86 32.56
N GLN A 368 -3.52 28.88 32.24
CA GLN A 368 -2.25 29.12 32.92
C GLN A 368 -2.45 29.15 34.43
N ARG A 369 -1.61 28.41 35.17
CA ARG A 369 -1.69 28.25 36.62
C ARG A 369 -0.28 28.28 37.23
N THR A 370 -0.16 28.82 38.44
CA THR A 370 1.11 28.85 39.17
C THR A 370 1.48 27.46 39.68
N LEU A 371 2.78 27.21 39.80
CA LEU A 371 3.30 26.03 40.52
C LEU A 371 3.02 26.25 42.02
N ALA A 372 2.50 25.23 42.71
CA ALA A 372 2.44 25.24 44.16
C ALA A 372 3.85 24.98 44.71
N CYS A 373 4.37 25.92 45.50
CA CYS A 373 5.59 25.72 46.28
C CYS A 373 5.35 24.74 47.43
#